data_AF-A0A368B4F4-F1
#
_entry.id   AF-A0A368B4F4-F1
#
_cell.length_a   1.000
_cell.length_b   1.000
_cell.length_c   1.000
_cell.angle_alpha   90.00
_cell.angle_beta   90.00
_cell.angle_gamma   90.00
#
_symmetry.space_group_name_H-M   'P 1'
#
loop_
_entity.id
_entity.type
_entity.pdbx_description
1 polymer ?
#
loop_
_entity_poly.entity_id
_entity_poly.type
_entity_poly.pdbx_seq_one_letter_code
_entity_poly.pdbx_strand_id
1 'polypeptide(L)'
;MSEAQISYLAEKVFIHHWPKDSPLWDEPLQKKFDECINKNSNSKKIVVNSETILIETFLITNLKKIGVSVPFFKNECTMIFEGQFENIFAHIHITTKSEDFLNIFNQLMSWKNNFND
;
A
#
# COMPACT_ATOMS: atom_id res chain seq x y z
N MET A 1 -17.55 5.75 -16.70
CA MET A 1 -17.63 4.56 -15.82
C MET A 1 -17.32 5.03 -14.42
N SER A 2 -18.06 4.60 -13.39
CA SER A 2 -17.71 4.97 -12.02
C SER A 2 -16.29 4.50 -11.74
N GLU A 3 -15.40 5.39 -11.28
CA GLU A 3 -14.07 4.99 -10.85
C GLU A 3 -14.21 3.92 -9.78
N ALA A 4 -13.77 2.70 -10.10
CA ALA A 4 -13.91 1.57 -9.21
C ALA A 4 -13.00 1.77 -8.00
N GLN A 5 -13.61 2.12 -6.87
CA GLN A 5 -12.94 2.15 -5.58
C GLN A 5 -12.81 0.72 -5.04
N ILE A 6 -11.60 0.34 -4.65
CA ILE A 6 -11.33 -0.95 -4.00
C ILE A 6 -11.13 -0.69 -2.51
N SER A 7 -11.81 -1.44 -1.63
CA SER A 7 -11.68 -1.31 -0.18
C SER A 7 -11.52 -2.67 0.48
N TYR A 8 -10.48 -2.83 1.31
CA TYR A 8 -10.20 -4.09 2.01
C TYR A 8 -9.40 -3.85 3.30
N LEU A 9 -9.22 -4.90 4.09
CA LEU A 9 -8.36 -4.90 5.28
C LEU A 9 -7.03 -5.60 4.96
N ALA A 10 -5.92 -5.05 5.46
CA ALA A 10 -4.59 -5.64 5.35
C ALA A 10 -4.03 -5.95 6.73
N GLU A 11 -3.62 -7.20 6.99
CA GLU A 11 -3.04 -7.59 8.29
C GLU A 11 -1.64 -7.02 8.47
N LYS A 12 -0.92 -6.76 7.37
CA LYS A 12 0.43 -6.23 7.44
C LYS A 12 0.64 -5.13 6.42
N VAL A 13 1.10 -3.98 6.92
CA VAL A 13 1.58 -2.89 6.10
C VAL A 13 2.97 -2.52 6.58
N PHE A 14 3.89 -2.31 5.64
CA PHE A 14 5.25 -1.88 5.93
C PHE A 14 5.64 -0.74 4.99
N ILE A 15 6.07 0.37 5.59
CA ILE A 15 6.48 1.60 4.92
C ILE A 15 7.91 1.90 5.34
N HIS A 16 8.79 2.08 4.37
CA HIS A 16 10.19 2.39 4.62
C HIS A 16 10.73 3.41 3.63
N HIS A 17 11.81 4.08 4.07
CA HIS A 17 12.47 5.15 3.35
C HIS A 17 12.85 4.77 1.92
N TRP A 18 12.53 5.68 0.99
CA TRP A 18 12.84 5.57 -0.42
C TRP A 18 12.94 6.96 -1.07
N PRO A 19 13.81 7.17 -2.09
CA PRO A 19 14.89 6.30 -2.57
C PRO A 19 15.96 5.99 -1.52
N LYS A 20 16.73 4.91 -1.68
CA LYS A 20 17.73 4.52 -0.67
C LYS A 20 18.82 5.58 -0.44
N ASP A 21 19.09 6.38 -1.46
CA ASP A 21 20.11 7.43 -1.52
C ASP A 21 19.58 8.84 -1.18
N SER A 22 18.28 9.00 -0.91
CA SER A 22 17.74 10.28 -0.43
C SER A 22 18.05 10.52 1.06
N PRO A 23 17.91 11.78 1.55
CA PRO A 23 17.99 12.07 2.97
C PRO A 23 17.00 11.22 3.77
N LEU A 24 17.47 10.65 4.87
CA LEU A 24 16.63 9.88 5.78
C LEU A 24 15.45 10.73 6.28
N TRP A 25 14.34 10.05 6.55
CA TRP A 25 13.22 10.66 7.26
C TRP A 25 13.69 11.15 8.63
N ASP A 26 13.09 12.24 9.10
CA ASP A 26 13.32 12.68 10.47
C ASP A 26 12.79 11.64 11.47
N GLU A 27 13.36 11.66 12.69
CA GLU A 27 12.97 10.72 13.74
C GLU A 27 11.46 10.78 14.06
N PRO A 28 10.80 11.96 14.14
CA PRO A 28 9.36 12.03 14.38
C PRO A 28 8.52 11.31 13.31
N LEU A 29 8.84 11.47 12.02
CA LEU A 29 8.12 10.80 10.95
C LEU A 29 8.34 9.29 10.96
N GLN A 30 9.60 8.85 11.12
CA GLN A 30 9.89 7.41 11.24
C GLN A 30 9.13 6.80 12.42
N LYS A 31 9.09 7.50 13.56
CA LYS A 31 8.35 7.07 14.75
C LYS A 31 6.84 7.00 14.47
N LYS A 32 6.28 7.99 13.77
CA LYS A 32 4.86 7.99 13.35
C LYS A 32 4.52 6.78 12.48
N PHE A 33 5.33 6.48 11.47
CA PHE A 33 5.13 5.27 10.66
C PHE A 33 5.30 3.99 11.47
N ASP A 34 6.28 3.94 12.36
CA ASP A 34 6.50 2.77 13.20
C ASP A 34 5.33 2.48 14.14
N GLU A 35 4.86 3.48 14.87
CA GLU A 35 3.78 3.33 15.86
C GLU A 35 2.41 3.11 15.22
N CYS A 36 2.12 3.79 14.11
CA CYS A 36 0.81 3.69 13.47
C CYS A 36 0.71 2.54 12.47
N ILE A 37 1.82 2.21 11.78
CA ILE A 37 1.82 1.30 10.64
C ILE A 37 2.75 0.09 10.89
N ASN A 38 4.06 0.27 10.90
CA ASN A 38 5.03 -0.84 10.76
C ASN A 38 5.03 -1.81 11.95
N LYS A 39 4.89 -1.29 13.17
CA LYS A 39 4.89 -2.08 14.42
C LYS A 39 3.48 -2.28 14.99
N ASN A 40 2.46 -1.70 14.35
CA ASN A 40 1.08 -1.87 14.75
C ASN A 40 0.51 -3.16 14.15
N SER A 41 0.16 -4.12 15.00
CA SER A 41 -0.35 -5.44 14.59
C SER A 41 -1.82 -5.48 14.18
N ASN A 42 -2.59 -4.41 14.36
CA ASN A 42 -4.00 -4.39 13.99
C ASN A 42 -4.12 -4.37 12.46
N SER A 43 -5.15 -4.99 11.90
CA SER A 43 -5.43 -4.84 10.47
C SER A 43 -5.70 -3.38 10.12
N LYS A 44 -5.22 -2.95 8.95
CA LYS A 44 -5.37 -1.59 8.44
C LYS A 44 -6.41 -1.56 7.33
N LYS A 45 -7.30 -0.56 7.35
CA LYS A 45 -8.20 -0.28 6.22
C LYS A 45 -7.42 0.34 5.07
N ILE A 46 -7.54 -0.28 3.91
CA ILE A 46 -6.95 0.17 2.65
C ILE A 46 -8.07 0.59 1.71
N VAL A 47 -7.92 1.77 1.11
CA VAL A 47 -8.82 2.24 0.04
C VAL A 47 -7.96 2.64 -1.15
N VAL A 48 -8.17 1.99 -2.29
CA VAL A 48 -7.49 2.28 -3.55
C VAL A 48 -8.48 3.00 -4.46
N ASN A 49 -8.10 4.19 -4.89
CA ASN A 49 -8.80 5.00 -5.89
C ASN A 49 -8.01 5.02 -7.20
N SER A 50 -8.49 5.77 -8.19
CA SER A 50 -7.83 5.96 -9.49
C SER A 50 -6.36 6.36 -9.37
N GLU A 51 -6.05 7.37 -8.54
CA GLU A 51 -4.71 7.97 -8.45
C GLU A 51 -4.08 7.91 -7.05
N THR A 52 -4.81 7.41 -6.05
CA THR A 52 -4.39 7.48 -4.64
C THR A 52 -4.67 6.21 -3.88
N ILE A 53 -3.87 5.97 -2.84
CA ILE A 53 -4.08 4.88 -1.89
C ILE A 53 -4.16 5.48 -0.49
N LEU A 54 -5.23 5.21 0.23
CA LEU A 54 -5.40 5.59 1.63
C LEU A 54 -5.12 4.37 2.52
N ILE A 55 -4.18 4.51 3.45
CA ILE A 55 -3.84 3.53 4.48
C ILE A 55 -4.27 4.11 5.81
N GLU A 56 -5.40 3.67 6.36
CA GLU A 56 -6.05 4.33 7.51
C GLU A 56 -6.30 5.83 7.26
N THR A 57 -5.44 6.69 7.83
CA THR A 57 -5.47 8.15 7.68
C THR A 57 -4.30 8.69 6.84
N PHE A 58 -3.43 7.82 6.34
CA PHE A 58 -2.27 8.18 5.54
C PHE A 58 -2.63 8.14 4.05
N LEU A 59 -2.83 9.32 3.46
CA LEU A 59 -3.08 9.45 2.02
C LEU A 59 -1.75 9.39 1.26
N ILE A 60 -1.65 8.43 0.35
CA ILE A 60 -0.50 8.25 -0.53
C ILE A 60 -0.87 8.68 -1.95
N THR A 61 -0.03 9.54 -2.52
CA THR A 61 -0.16 10.11 -3.87
C THR A 61 1.08 9.76 -4.69
N ASN A 62 1.15 10.22 -5.96
CA ASN A 62 2.32 10.05 -6.83
C ASN A 62 2.82 8.60 -6.88
N LEU A 63 1.88 7.67 -7.07
CA LEU A 63 2.12 6.24 -7.10
C LEU A 63 3.00 5.90 -8.30
N LYS A 64 3.96 5.00 -8.10
CA LYS A 64 4.90 4.52 -9.13
C LYS A 64 5.27 3.07 -8.89
N LYS A 65 5.69 2.38 -9.95
CA LYS A 65 6.24 1.00 -9.89
C LYS A 65 5.31 0.04 -9.12
N ILE A 66 4.02 0.14 -9.40
CA ILE A 66 2.99 -0.64 -8.73
C ILE A 66 3.12 -2.12 -9.16
N GLY A 67 3.26 -3.00 -8.19
CA GLY A 67 3.27 -4.46 -8.34
C GLY A 67 2.23 -5.11 -7.44
N VAL A 68 1.60 -6.18 -7.92
CA VAL A 68 0.68 -7.00 -7.14
C VAL A 68 1.12 -8.46 -7.32
N SER A 69 1.21 -9.20 -6.21
CA SER A 69 1.73 -10.56 -6.19
C SER A 69 0.88 -11.48 -5.30
N VAL A 70 0.89 -12.77 -5.61
CA VAL A 70 0.27 -13.84 -4.81
C VAL A 70 1.30 -14.95 -4.67
N PRO A 71 1.66 -15.36 -3.44
CA PRO A 71 2.49 -16.55 -3.23
C PRO A 71 1.68 -17.83 -3.49
N PHE A 72 2.35 -18.87 -4.02
CA PHE A 72 1.69 -20.11 -4.45
C PHE A 72 1.00 -20.93 -3.35
N PHE A 73 1.38 -20.76 -2.08
CA PHE A 73 1.00 -21.67 -0.98
C PHE A 73 0.30 -20.96 0.18
N LYS A 74 -0.10 -19.70 0.00
CA LYS A 74 -0.82 -18.95 1.04
C LYS A 74 -2.01 -18.23 0.45
N ASN A 75 -3.06 -18.13 1.26
CA ASN A 75 -4.24 -17.33 0.95
C ASN A 75 -3.95 -15.85 1.25
N GLU A 76 -2.95 -15.28 0.59
CA GLU A 76 -2.59 -13.87 0.72
C GLU A 76 -2.27 -13.25 -0.64
N CYS A 77 -2.41 -11.92 -0.73
CA CYS A 77 -1.86 -11.14 -1.83
C CYS A 77 -1.07 -9.97 -1.25
N THR A 78 -0.07 -9.49 -1.98
CA THR A 78 0.73 -8.33 -1.57
C THR A 78 0.81 -7.32 -2.71
N MET A 79 0.41 -6.09 -2.40
CA MET A 79 0.63 -4.92 -3.24
C MET A 79 1.90 -4.21 -2.78
N ILE A 80 2.77 -3.86 -3.72
CA ILE A 80 4.04 -3.19 -3.48
C ILE A 80 4.12 -2.00 -4.44
N PHE A 81 4.51 -0.83 -3.94
CA PHE A 81 4.62 0.36 -4.78
C PHE A 81 5.53 1.39 -4.14
N GLU A 82 5.96 2.35 -4.94
CA GLU A 82 6.55 3.60 -4.49
C GLU A 82 5.46 4.67 -4.49
N GLY A 83 5.45 5.55 -3.50
CA GLY A 83 4.45 6.62 -3.40
C GLY A 83 4.93 7.75 -2.50
N GLN A 84 4.17 8.83 -2.47
CA GLN A 84 4.46 10.01 -1.67
C GLN A 84 3.45 10.17 -0.54
N PHE A 85 3.94 10.37 0.67
CA PHE A 85 3.16 10.86 1.80
C PHE A 85 3.63 12.28 2.12
N GLU A 86 2.71 13.25 2.06
CA GLU A 86 3.03 14.68 2.14
C GLU A 86 4.15 15.04 1.13
N ASN A 87 5.35 15.41 1.60
CA ASN A 87 6.47 15.79 0.74
C ASN A 87 7.54 14.70 0.62
N ILE A 88 7.26 13.47 1.08
CA ILE A 88 8.28 12.44 1.29
C ILE A 88 7.92 11.18 0.54
N PHE A 89 8.89 10.62 -0.19
CA PHE A 89 8.72 9.36 -0.89
C PHE A 89 8.97 8.16 0.03
N ALA A 90 8.24 7.09 -0.25
CA ALA A 90 8.26 5.85 0.50
C ALA A 90 8.11 4.66 -0.43
N HIS A 91 8.70 3.54 -0.02
CA HIS A 91 8.41 2.23 -0.57
C HIS A 91 7.46 1.51 0.39
N ILE A 92 6.37 0.97 -0.16
CA ILE A 92 5.23 0.50 0.63
C ILE A 92 4.88 -0.93 0.24
N HIS A 93 4.69 -1.78 1.23
CA HIS A 93 4.19 -3.14 1.10
C HIS A 93 2.87 -3.27 1.87
N ILE A 94 1.83 -3.75 1.22
CA ILE A 94 0.51 -4.03 1.80
C ILE A 94 0.20 -5.50 1.55
N THR A 95 0.19 -6.30 2.61
CA THR A 95 -0.15 -7.72 2.56
C THR A 95 -1.51 -7.96 3.20
N THR A 96 -2.36 -8.66 2.46
CA THR A 96 -3.70 -9.08 2.88
C THR A 96 -3.83 -10.59 2.79
N LYS A 97 -4.25 -11.22 3.88
CA LYS A 97 -4.45 -12.66 4.10
C LYS A 97 -5.92 -12.90 4.46
N SER A 98 -6.73 -13.07 3.43
CA SER A 98 -8.17 -13.23 3.53
C SER A 98 -8.62 -14.47 2.78
N GLU A 99 -9.77 -15.04 3.14
CA GLU A 99 -10.45 -16.02 2.28
C GLU A 99 -10.83 -15.40 0.93
N ASP A 100 -11.08 -14.09 0.89
CA ASP A 100 -11.41 -13.32 -0.31
C ASP A 100 -10.16 -12.77 -1.05
N PHE A 101 -8.95 -13.26 -0.75
CA PHE A 101 -7.72 -12.70 -1.29
C PHE A 101 -7.65 -12.71 -2.84
N LEU A 102 -8.25 -13.72 -3.49
CA LEU A 102 -8.26 -13.81 -4.96
C LEU A 102 -9.11 -12.70 -5.59
N ASN A 103 -10.23 -12.34 -4.97
CA ASN A 103 -11.07 -11.24 -5.44
C ASN A 103 -10.33 -9.91 -5.28
N ILE A 104 -9.72 -9.66 -4.12
CA ILE A 104 -8.89 -8.48 -3.86
C ILE A 104 -7.75 -8.41 -4.87
N PHE A 105 -7.04 -9.52 -5.10
CA PHE A 105 -5.99 -9.61 -6.10
C PHE A 105 -6.48 -9.24 -7.51
N ASN A 106 -7.61 -9.79 -7.94
CA ASN A 106 -8.15 -9.53 -9.27
C ASN A 106 -8.56 -8.06 -9.43
N GLN A 107 -9.15 -7.46 -8.41
CA GLN A 107 -9.49 -6.03 -8.40
C GLN A 107 -8.23 -5.17 -8.49
N LEU A 108 -7.20 -5.46 -7.67
CA LEU A 108 -5.93 -4.74 -7.69
C LEU A 108 -5.19 -4.89 -9.02
N MET A 109 -5.19 -6.09 -9.61
CA MET A 109 -4.60 -6.33 -10.93
C MET A 109 -5.33 -5.56 -12.03
N SER A 110 -6.67 -5.54 -11.98
CA SER A 110 -7.48 -4.77 -12.93
C SER A 110 -7.20 -3.28 -12.79
N TRP A 111 -7.16 -2.74 -11.57
CA TRP A 111 -6.80 -1.35 -11.30
C TRP A 111 -5.39 -1.02 -11.82
N LYS A 112 -4.38 -1.80 -11.41
CA LYS A 112 -2.98 -1.62 -11.83
C LYS A 112 -2.83 -1.62 -13.36
N ASN A 113 -3.54 -2.51 -14.07
CA ASN A 113 -3.42 -2.60 -15.53
C ASN A 113 -4.06 -1.42 -16.27
N ASN A 114 -4.94 -0.67 -15.60
CA ASN A 114 -5.53 0.57 -16.11
C ASN A 114 -4.86 1.83 -15.55
N PHE A 115 -3.89 1.67 -14.64
CA PHE A 115 -3.13 2.76 -14.08
C PHE A 115 -2.09 3.24 -15.10
N ASN A 116 -2.15 4.52 -15.45
CA ASN A 116 -1.16 5.15 -16.31
C ASN A 116 -0.18 5.93 -15.43
N ASP A 117 1.03 5.38 -15.26
CA ASP A 117 2.20 6.05 -14.63
C ASP A 117 2.75 7.17 -15.52
#